data_AF-A0A0P1EU17-F1
#
_entry.id   AF-A0A0P1EU17-F1
#
_cell.length_a   1.000
_cell.length_b   1.000
_cell.length_c   1.000
_cell.angle_alpha   90.00
_cell.angle_beta   90.00
_cell.angle_gamma   90.00
#
_symmetry.space_group_name_H-M   'P 1'
#
loop_
_entity.id
_entity.type
_entity.pdbx_description
1 polymer ?
#
loop_
_entity_poly.entity_id
_entity_poly.type
_entity_poly.pdbx_seq_one_letter_code
_entity_poly.pdbx_strand_id
1 'polypeptide(L)'
;MLFTKTASLVAVLMCLGGALRVTTALIFGGDAEAMLRYVGGQSPGAYIDQGLMIIFYGLIVGVLTEISRSVAKFSKNSHAKIEGNE
;
A
#
# COMPACT_ATOMS: atom_id res chain seq x y z
N MET A 1 11.13 4.94 -14.46
CA MET A 1 10.32 6.07 -13.96
C MET A 1 10.47 6.12 -12.44
N LEU A 2 11.03 7.20 -11.89
CA LEU A 2 11.20 7.35 -10.43
C LEU A 2 9.83 7.25 -9.71
N PHE A 3 8.80 7.86 -10.28
CA PHE A 3 7.43 7.83 -9.76
C PHE A 3 6.89 6.42 -9.50
N THR A 4 6.98 5.49 -10.45
CA THR A 4 6.44 4.14 -10.27
C THR A 4 7.26 3.29 -9.29
N LYS A 5 8.54 3.61 -9.07
CA LYS A 5 9.33 2.98 -8.00
C LYS A 5 8.88 3.47 -6.63
N THR A 6 8.72 4.78 -6.47
CA THR A 6 8.25 5.38 -5.21
C THR A 6 6.84 4.94 -4.88
N ALA A 7 5.92 4.95 -5.85
CA ALA A 7 4.53 4.52 -5.64
C ALA A 7 4.45 3.03 -5.24
N SER A 8 5.25 2.16 -5.85
CA SER A 8 5.34 0.75 -5.42
C SER A 8 5.88 0.61 -4.00
N LEU A 9 6.90 1.37 -3.62
CA LEU A 9 7.42 1.36 -2.25
C LEU A 9 6.35 1.82 -1.24
N VAL A 10 5.64 2.92 -1.55
CA VAL A 10 4.55 3.43 -0.72
C VAL A 10 3.45 2.39 -0.56
N ALA A 11 3.02 1.73 -1.64
CA ALA A 11 2.03 0.66 -1.58
C ALA A 11 2.45 -0.48 -0.61
N VAL A 12 3.69 -0.92 -0.70
CA VAL A 12 4.24 -1.95 0.21
C VAL A 12 4.24 -1.47 1.66
N LEU A 13 4.71 -0.24 1.92
CA LEU A 13 4.73 0.33 3.26
C LEU A 13 3.33 0.49 3.85
N MET A 14 2.33 0.84 3.03
CA MET A 14 0.93 0.89 3.45
C MET A 14 0.41 -0.49 3.83
N CYS A 15 0.65 -1.51 3.00
CA CYS A 15 0.23 -2.87 3.32
C CYS A 15 0.88 -3.38 4.61
N LEU A 16 2.20 -3.18 4.79
CA LEU A 16 2.91 -3.58 6.00
C LEU A 16 2.44 -2.80 7.23
N GLY A 17 2.29 -1.48 7.11
CA GLY A 17 1.84 -0.63 8.20
C GLY A 17 0.40 -0.90 8.63
N GLY A 18 -0.50 -1.19 7.68
CA GLY A 18 -1.86 -1.60 7.99
C GLY A 18 -1.93 -2.99 8.60
N ALA A 19 -1.13 -3.96 8.12
CA ALA A 19 -1.02 -5.28 8.72
C ALA A 19 -0.51 -5.20 10.16
N LEU A 20 0.52 -4.38 10.43
CA LEU A 20 1.04 -4.14 11.77
C LEU A 20 -0.03 -3.60 12.72
N ARG A 21 -0.90 -2.68 12.24
CA ARG A 21 -2.02 -2.17 13.05
C ARG A 21 -3.00 -3.28 13.43
N VAL A 22 -3.42 -4.06 12.44
CA VAL A 22 -4.35 -5.19 12.67
C VAL A 22 -3.74 -6.18 13.64
N THR A 23 -2.47 -6.58 13.44
CA THR A 23 -1.76 -7.50 14.33
C THR A 23 -1.66 -6.96 15.75
N THR A 24 -1.33 -5.68 15.93
CA THR A 24 -1.27 -5.02 17.25
C THR A 24 -2.63 -5.10 17.96
N ALA A 25 -3.72 -4.78 17.27
CA ALA A 25 -5.06 -4.87 17.85
C ALA A 25 -5.47 -6.31 18.19
N LEU A 26 -5.06 -7.31 17.40
CA LEU A 26 -5.35 -8.71 17.67
C LEU A 26 -4.56 -9.26 18.86
N ILE A 27 -3.30 -8.83 19.04
CA ILE A 27 -2.46 -9.28 20.16
C ILE A 27 -2.88 -8.60 21.47
N PHE A 28 -3.10 -7.28 21.44
CA PHE A 28 -3.28 -6.48 22.65
C PHE A 28 -4.74 -6.08 22.92
N GLY A 29 -5.69 -6.40 22.04
CA GLY A 29 -7.06 -5.89 22.13
C GLY A 29 -7.83 -6.27 23.40
N GLY A 30 -7.40 -7.30 24.12
CA GLY A 30 -7.95 -7.68 25.42
C GLY A 30 -7.31 -6.98 26.62
N ASP A 31 -6.24 -6.23 26.43
CA ASP A 31 -5.48 -5.52 27.46
C ASP A 31 -5.57 -4.00 27.24
N ALA A 32 -6.38 -3.36 28.11
CA ALA A 32 -6.60 -1.92 28.03
C ALA A 32 -5.33 -1.10 28.29
N GLU A 33 -4.41 -1.55 29.14
CA GLU A 33 -3.15 -0.85 29.41
C GLU A 33 -2.21 -0.95 28.22
N ALA A 34 -2.11 -2.12 27.59
CA ALA A 34 -1.31 -2.31 26.38
C ALA A 34 -1.87 -1.50 25.20
N MET A 35 -3.20 -1.50 25.01
CA MET A 35 -3.87 -0.65 24.01
C MET A 35 -3.64 0.85 24.27
N LEU A 36 -3.65 1.27 25.53
CA LEU A 36 -3.32 2.67 25.86
C LEU A 36 -1.86 2.99 25.51
N ARG A 37 -0.92 2.10 25.84
CA ARG A 37 0.52 2.31 25.65
C ARG A 37 0.94 2.33 24.17
N TYR A 38 0.42 1.40 23.36
CA TYR A 38 0.90 1.21 21.98
C TYR A 38 -0.02 1.80 20.92
N VAL A 39 -1.31 1.96 21.24
CA VAL A 39 -2.35 2.36 20.28
C VAL A 39 -2.99 3.70 20.67
N GLY A 40 -2.60 4.29 21.82
CA GLY A 40 -3.07 5.61 22.25
C GLY A 40 -4.52 5.61 22.75
N GLY A 41 -5.00 4.46 23.23
CA GLY A 41 -6.34 4.35 23.84
C GLY A 41 -7.50 4.24 22.85
N GLN A 42 -7.21 4.06 21.55
CA GLN A 42 -8.27 3.71 20.59
C GLN A 42 -8.82 2.31 20.89
N SER A 43 -10.10 2.08 20.58
CA SER A 43 -10.68 0.75 20.69
C SER A 43 -10.00 -0.21 19.70
N PRO A 44 -9.89 -1.52 20.02
CA PRO A 44 -9.28 -2.49 19.13
C PRO A 44 -9.95 -2.52 17.75
N GLY A 45 -11.28 -2.45 17.70
CA GLY A 45 -12.04 -2.40 16.44
C GLY A 45 -11.68 -1.19 15.58
N ALA A 46 -11.63 0.02 16.17
CA ALA A 46 -11.27 1.23 15.43
C ALA A 46 -9.84 1.17 14.86
N TYR A 47 -8.91 0.51 15.57
CA TYR A 47 -7.54 0.35 15.10
C TYR A 47 -7.43 -0.68 13.97
N ILE A 48 -8.25 -1.74 14.01
CA ILE A 48 -8.40 -2.71 12.91
C ILE A 48 -8.95 -2.00 11.67
N ASP A 49 -10.03 -1.23 11.80
CA ASP A 49 -10.66 -0.53 10.68
C ASP A 49 -9.67 0.41 9.97
N GLN A 50 -8.88 1.16 10.74
CA GLN A 50 -7.81 2.00 10.20
C GLN A 50 -6.75 1.16 9.47
N GLY A 51 -6.32 0.04 10.06
CA GLY A 51 -5.37 -0.87 9.43
C GLY A 51 -5.87 -1.41 8.09
N LEU A 52 -7.12 -1.86 8.04
CA LEU A 52 -7.77 -2.35 6.82
C LEU A 52 -7.91 -1.26 5.75
N MET A 53 -8.29 -0.04 6.14
CA MET A 53 -8.36 1.09 5.21
C MET A 53 -7.00 1.42 4.60
N ILE A 54 -5.93 1.39 5.40
CA ILE A 54 -4.56 1.63 4.91
C ILE A 54 -4.14 0.52 3.93
N ILE A 55 -4.43 -0.75 4.23
CA ILE A 55 -4.16 -1.86 3.30
C ILE A 55 -4.91 -1.65 2.00
N PHE A 56 -6.20 -1.33 2.07
CA PHE A 56 -7.04 -1.12 0.90
C PHE A 56 -6.48 -0.02 -0.02
N TYR A 57 -6.08 1.13 0.54
CA TYR A 57 -5.43 2.16 -0.26
C TYR A 57 -4.06 1.74 -0.80
N GLY A 58 -3.27 0.97 -0.04
CA GLY A 58 -2.02 0.38 -0.51
C GLY A 58 -2.21 -0.50 -1.75
N LEU A 59 -3.26 -1.34 -1.76
CA LEU A 59 -3.62 -2.17 -2.90
C LEU A 59 -4.02 -1.31 -4.12
N ILE A 60 -4.82 -0.27 -3.93
CA ILE A 60 -5.19 0.66 -5.01
C ILE A 60 -3.93 1.30 -5.61
N VAL A 61 -3.03 1.83 -4.78
CA VAL A 61 -1.76 2.44 -5.25
C VAL A 61 -0.91 1.42 -6.00
N GLY A 62 -0.81 0.19 -5.49
CA GLY A 62 -0.08 -0.90 -6.14
C GLY A 62 -0.62 -1.22 -7.55
N VAL A 63 -1.94 -1.40 -7.66
CA VAL A 63 -2.63 -1.67 -8.94
C VAL A 63 -2.42 -0.52 -9.92
N LEU A 64 -2.65 0.73 -9.49
CA LEU A 64 -2.43 1.91 -10.35
C LEU A 64 -0.98 2.01 -10.82
N THR A 65 -0.03 1.61 -9.98
CA THR A 65 1.38 1.60 -10.34
C THR A 65 1.70 0.55 -11.41
N GLU A 66 1.10 -0.64 -11.34
CA GLU A 66 1.24 -1.67 -12.38
C GLU A 66 0.60 -1.26 -13.71
N ILE A 67 -0.57 -0.62 -13.65
CA ILE A 67 -1.22 -0.05 -14.84
C ILE A 67 -0.30 1.00 -15.48
N SER A 68 0.27 1.92 -14.69
CA SER A 68 1.20 2.94 -15.16
C SER A 68 2.43 2.33 -15.84
N ARG A 69 3.02 1.28 -15.25
CA ARG A 69 4.14 0.53 -15.87
C ARG A 69 3.75 -0.10 -17.19
N SER A 70 2.58 -0.72 -17.26
CA SER A 70 2.08 -1.41 -18.44
C SER A 70 1.86 -0.44 -19.61
N VAL A 71 1.25 0.71 -19.34
CA VAL A 71 1.03 1.77 -20.34
C VAL A 71 2.36 2.35 -20.83
N ALA A 72 3.30 2.63 -19.92
CA ALA A 72 4.62 3.15 -20.29
C ALA A 72 5.41 2.18 -21.20
N LYS A 73 5.34 0.88 -20.89
CA LYS A 73 5.97 -0.17 -21.71
C LYS A 73 5.33 -0.26 -23.09
N PHE A 74 4.01 -0.20 -23.17
CA PHE A 74 3.28 -0.21 -24.44
C PHE A 74 3.65 0.99 -25.31
N SER A 75 3.66 2.20 -24.75
CA SER A 75 4.06 3.42 -25.47
C SER A 75 5.48 3.31 -26.03
N LYS A 76 6.45 2.87 -25.23
CA LYS A 76 7.84 2.71 -25.67
C LYS A 76 7.97 1.71 -26.84
N ASN A 77 7.24 0.60 -26.78
CA ASN A 77 7.27 -0.42 -27.84
C ASN A 77 6.64 0.10 -29.15
N SER A 78 5.59 0.90 -29.07
CA SER A 78 4.97 1.54 -30.24
C SER A 78 5.93 2.49 -30.95
N HIS A 79 6.70 3.30 -30.20
CA HIS A 79 7.71 4.19 -30.78
C HIS A 79 8.87 3.45 -31.45
N ALA A 80 9.40 2.40 -30.80
CA ALA A 80 10.50 1.61 -31.36
C ALA A 80 10.12 0.88 -32.68
N LYS A 81 8.84 0.52 -32.86
CA LYS A 81 8.35 -0.10 -34.09
C LYS A 81 8.27 0.89 -35.27
N ILE A 82 8.12 2.19 -35.00
CA ILE A 82 8.10 3.23 -36.04
C ILE A 82 9.52 3.51 -36.52
N GLU A 83 10.49 3.64 -35.61
CA GLU A 83 11.90 3.94 -35.94
C GLU A 83 12.63 2.76 -36.62
N GLY A 84 12.25 1.52 -36.36
CA GLY A 84 12.85 0.33 -36.98
C GLY A 84 12.31 -0.05 -38.36
N ASN A 85 11.44 0.78 -38.95
CA ASN A 85 10.79 0.55 -40.23
C ASN A 85 11.20 1.59 -41.30
N GLU A 86 12.26 2.36 -41.01
CA GLU A 86 13.05 3.20 -41.94
C GLU A 86 14.32 2.45 -42.36
#